data_AF-A0A8T5UDK0-F1
#
_entry.id   AF-A0A8T5UDK0-F1
#
_cell.length_a   1.000
_cell.length_b   1.000
_cell.length_c   1.000
_cell.angle_alpha   90.00
_cell.angle_beta   90.00
_cell.angle_gamma   90.00
#
_symmetry.space_group_name_H-M   'P 1'
#
loop_
_entity.id
_entity.type
_entity.pdbx_description
1 polymer ?
#
loop_
_entity_poly.entity_id
_entity_poly.type
_entity_poly.pdbx_seq_one_letter_code
_entity_poly.pdbx_strand_id
1 'polypeptide(L)' 'TEDFPFIKEGVPAKDNAEIVARMVRISKEMGREIADPTEARKILGLK' A
#
# COMPACT_ATOMS: atom_id res chain seq x y z
N THR A 1 3.83 9.67 7.75
CA THR A 1 2.73 9.34 6.84
C THR A 1 1.67 10.40 6.92
N GLU A 2 0.89 10.57 5.87
CA GLU A 2 -0.14 11.61 5.81
C GLU A 2 -1.38 11.24 6.64
N ASP A 3 -1.75 9.95 6.66
CA ASP A 3 -2.99 9.49 7.32
C ASP A 3 -2.76 8.90 8.72
N PHE A 4 -2.20 7.70 8.81
CA PHE A 4 -2.10 6.93 10.06
C PHE A 4 -0.72 6.28 10.27
N PRO A 5 0.15 6.81 11.16
CA PRO A 5 1.57 6.45 11.25
C PRO A 5 1.90 5.14 11.97
N PHE A 6 0.94 4.22 12.14
CA PHE A 6 1.14 3.04 12.97
C PHE A 6 0.91 1.72 12.22
N ILE A 7 1.74 0.71 12.48
CA ILE A 7 1.58 -0.66 11.96
C ILE A 7 0.63 -1.48 12.84
N LYS A 8 0.56 -1.17 14.14
CA LYS A 8 -0.40 -1.72 15.11
C LYS A 8 -0.73 -0.62 16.11
N GLU A 9 -1.78 -0.81 16.90
CA GLU A 9 -2.09 0.11 17.99
C GLU A 9 -0.86 0.33 18.88
N GLY A 10 -0.45 1.60 19.01
CA GLY A 10 0.73 1.99 19.79
C GLY A 10 2.10 1.67 19.17
N VAL A 11 2.18 1.11 17.96
CA VAL A 11 3.44 0.75 17.29
C VAL A 11 3.65 1.59 16.03
N PRO A 12 4.46 2.67 16.09
CA PRO A 12 4.76 3.50 14.93
C PRO A 12 5.43 2.69 13.83
N ALA A 13 5.11 3.01 12.57
CA ALA A 13 5.87 2.53 11.43
C ALA A 13 7.25 3.21 11.38
N LYS A 14 8.27 2.49 10.93
CA LYS A 14 9.61 3.03 10.69
C LYS A 14 9.59 4.03 9.53
N ASP A 15 8.82 3.72 8.50
CA ASP A 15 8.65 4.50 7.30
C ASP A 15 7.32 4.17 6.61
N ASN A 16 7.02 4.86 5.52
CA ASN A 16 5.83 4.58 4.72
C ASN A 16 5.91 3.21 4.02
N ALA A 17 7.12 2.70 3.73
CA ALA A 17 7.29 1.43 3.03
C ALA A 17 6.82 0.24 3.88
N GLU A 18 7.00 0.29 5.19
CA GLU A 18 6.49 -0.72 6.13
C GLU A 18 4.95 -0.79 6.12
N ILE A 19 4.27 0.37 6.02
CA ILE A 19 2.80 0.44 5.91
C ILE A 19 2.34 -0.16 4.58
N VAL A 20 3.00 0.22 3.49
CA VAL A 20 2.70 -0.30 2.15
C VAL A 20 2.90 -1.81 2.08
N ALA A 21 3.99 -2.35 2.65
CA ALA A 21 4.27 -3.79 2.67
C ALA A 21 3.18 -4.59 3.40
N ARG A 22 2.63 -4.05 4.49
CA ARG A 22 1.49 -4.66 5.18
C ARG A 22 0.26 -4.71 4.28
N MET A 23 -0.05 -3.62 3.57
CA MET A 23 -1.20 -3.58 2.65
C MET A 23 -1.01 -4.56 1.49
N VAL A 24 0.19 -4.64 0.92
CA VAL A 24 0.55 -5.62 -0.13
C VAL A 24 0.26 -7.05 0.32
N ARG A 25 0.62 -7.41 1.57
CA ARG A 25 0.33 -8.74 2.12
C ARG A 25 -1.17 -9.00 2.23
N ILE A 26 -1.93 -8.06 2.76
CA ILE A 26 -3.40 -8.17 2.90
C ILE A 26 -4.05 -8.34 1.52
N SER A 27 -3.67 -7.53 0.54
CA SER A 27 -4.19 -7.63 -0.84
C SER A 27 -3.96 -9.02 -1.43
N LYS A 28 -2.77 -9.61 -1.24
CA LYS A 28 -2.45 -10.97 -1.69
C LYS A 28 -3.25 -12.04 -0.97
N GLU A 29 -3.42 -11.93 0.35
CA GLU A 29 -4.27 -12.83 1.14
C GLU A 29 -5.74 -12.79 0.68
N MET A 30 -6.20 -11.65 0.15
CA MET A 30 -7.51 -11.48 -0.46
C MET A 30 -7.59 -11.89 -1.94
N GLY A 31 -6.51 -12.42 -2.53
CA GLY A 31 -6.47 -12.81 -3.94
C GLY A 31 -6.50 -11.62 -4.93
N ARG A 32 -6.08 -10.43 -4.49
CA ARG A 32 -6.04 -9.21 -5.31
C ARG A 32 -4.65 -8.99 -5.88
N GLU A 33 -4.59 -8.76 -7.20
CA GLU A 33 -3.36 -8.33 -7.88
C GLU A 33 -3.06 -6.85 -7.58
N ILE A 34 -1.78 -6.51 -7.66
CA ILE A 34 -1.28 -5.17 -7.35
C ILE A 34 -0.76 -4.57 -8.64
N ALA A 35 -1.39 -3.49 -9.08
CA ALA A 35 -1.01 -2.78 -10.28
C ALA A 35 0.40 -2.19 -10.14
N ASP A 36 1.22 -2.37 -11.17
CA ASP A 36 2.46 -1.61 -11.30
C ASP A 36 2.16 -0.14 -11.70
N PRO A 37 3.13 0.79 -11.59
CA PRO A 37 2.89 2.20 -11.91
C PRO A 37 2.36 2.47 -13.33
N THR A 38 2.74 1.65 -14.31
CA THR A 38 2.28 1.73 -15.69
C THR A 38 0.81 1.34 -15.79
N GLU A 39 0.43 0.25 -15.14
CA GLU A 39 -0.97 -0.20 -15.06
C GLU A 39 -1.84 0.80 -14.32
N ALA A 40 -1.37 1.32 -13.19
CA ALA A 40 -2.06 2.35 -12.42
C ALA A 40 -2.33 3.61 -13.26
N ARG A 41 -1.35 4.07 -14.05
CA ARG A 41 -1.54 5.21 -14.97
C ARG A 41 -2.61 4.92 -16.00
N LYS A 42 -2.60 3.73 -16.62
CA LYS A 42 -3.63 3.32 -17.59
C LYS A 42 -5.03 3.28 -16.96
N ILE A 43 -5.17 2.70 -15.76
CA ILE A 43 -6.44 2.63 -15.02
C ILE A 43 -6.99 4.02 -14.70
N LEU A 44 -6.10 4.95 -14.31
CA LEU A 44 -6.46 6.31 -13.92
C LEU A 44 -6.53 7.29 -15.11
N GLY A 45 -6.25 6.85 -16.34
CA GLY A 45 -6.22 7.72 -17.53
C GLY A 45 -5.11 8.78 -17.49
N LEU A 46 -4.02 8.52 -16.77
CA LEU A 46 -2.88 9.41 -16.65
C LEU A 46 -1.93 9.22 -17.84
N LYS A 47 -1.41 10.33 -18.37
CA LYS A 47 -0.35 10.34 -19.39
C LYS A 47 1.02 10.04 -18.78
#